data_AF-A0A7C1S6Y0-F1
#
_entry.id   AF-A0A7C1S6Y0-F1
#
_cell.length_a   1.000
_cell.length_b   1.000
_cell.length_c   1.000
_cell.angle_alpha   90.00
_cell.angle_beta   90.00
_cell.angle_gamma   90.00
#
_symmetry.space_group_name_H-M   'P 1'
#
loop_
_entity.id
_entity.type
_entity.pdbx_description
1 polymer ?
#
loop_
_entity_poly.entity_id
_entity_poly.type
_entity_poly.pdbx_seq_one_letter_code
_entity_poly.pdbx_strand_id
1 'polypeptide(L)'
;MVYIFPALSFFLCLLFTPIVRRVAMKKEWIAYPAKERWHKKPTALLGGIAIYLSLSIPLLLASDFSALLSQGILTSGQKQLPPIGTVGWLGITFLFILGLLDDFIHIKPHSKLVGQILVASLVAFLGFRLQWFTSLTLDTMVTIVWIVGITNAFNLLDNMDGLSAGVGMIAALCFVWLYMGSVPQGALMAMVLAGALAAFLIYNFHPASIFMGDCGSLLIGFTLSLLTLNYPVKIAPNTLSLYAVPVLILMVPILDTSMVTLIRILSGRKASVGGKDHTSHRLVLMGMSEKGAVLFLYGTGAISGMAAIFVNQSDTLTSPAVIIPVALSILLMGVYLAQLRVYPEKEFSLLREKRYTPILVELTYKRQIMLVILDFGLIAFAYYLSYRLRFDASAFPIYFKVFLQSLPAVIACKMIVFFIFGIYRGIWGYMSSNDVFVYLKASFLATLLSVVAVTFIYRFEDFSKGIFIIDWFLITGLLLGTRGSFRIFHDIMKRKTLDGEKILIYGAGRGGEILLREILNNEKLKVKPIGFIDDDPLKIGKKLQGYPILGGIEKLASLVKKNDINGLLVSFTNRDSENFKRIKSFCRTKGLFLKQFFIHVDDVDLES
;
A
#
# COMPACT_ATOMS: atom_id res chain seq x y z
N MET A 1 -29.96 -21.30 9.44
CA MET A 1 -28.71 -21.89 9.97
C MET A 1 -27.47 -21.08 9.57
N VAL A 2 -27.21 -20.84 8.27
CA VAL A 2 -25.95 -20.23 7.76
C VAL A 2 -25.58 -18.89 8.42
N TYR A 3 -26.56 -18.02 8.72
CA TYR A 3 -26.31 -16.71 9.33
C TYR A 3 -26.26 -16.70 10.87
N ILE A 4 -26.61 -17.81 11.53
CA ILE A 4 -26.69 -17.87 13.00
C ILE A 4 -25.28 -17.79 13.61
N PHE A 5 -24.33 -18.58 13.09
CA PHE A 5 -22.96 -18.62 13.62
C PHE A 5 -22.19 -17.30 13.40
N PRO A 6 -22.26 -16.63 12.23
CA PRO A 6 -21.66 -15.30 12.07
C PRO A 6 -22.27 -14.24 12.99
N ALA A 7 -23.59 -14.24 13.17
CA ALA A 7 -24.26 -13.34 14.11
C ALA A 7 -23.80 -13.61 15.54
N LEU A 8 -23.74 -14.89 15.93
CA LEU A 8 -23.21 -15.31 17.23
C LEU A 8 -21.78 -14.82 17.43
N SER A 9 -20.90 -14.99 16.45
CA SER A 9 -19.51 -14.48 16.49
C SER A 9 -19.46 -12.97 16.74
N PHE A 10 -20.24 -12.19 16.00
CA PHE A 10 -20.32 -10.74 16.15
C PHE A 10 -20.77 -10.35 17.56
N PHE A 11 -21.88 -10.90 18.04
CA PHE A 11 -22.43 -10.55 19.35
C PHE A 11 -21.54 -11.02 20.51
N LEU A 12 -20.93 -12.20 20.41
CA LEU A 12 -19.95 -12.66 21.39
C LEU A 12 -18.74 -11.72 21.44
N CYS A 13 -18.25 -11.24 20.30
CA CYS A 13 -17.10 -10.34 20.30
C CYS A 13 -17.46 -8.97 20.86
N LEU A 14 -18.65 -8.47 20.52
CA LEU A 14 -19.20 -7.22 21.07
C LEU A 14 -19.34 -7.29 22.60
N LEU A 15 -19.70 -8.46 23.14
CA LEU A 15 -19.85 -8.70 24.57
C LEU A 15 -18.50 -8.92 25.27
N PHE A 16 -17.63 -9.77 24.74
CA PHE A 16 -16.38 -10.16 25.39
C PHE A 16 -15.31 -9.06 25.35
N THR A 17 -15.25 -8.25 24.29
CA THR A 17 -14.26 -7.17 24.18
C THR A 17 -14.28 -6.18 25.36
N PRO A 18 -15.43 -5.61 25.79
CA PRO A 18 -15.46 -4.74 26.96
C PRO A 18 -15.17 -5.49 28.28
N ILE A 19 -15.49 -6.77 28.39
CA ILE A 19 -15.17 -7.59 29.57
C ILE A 19 -13.65 -7.77 29.68
N VAL A 20 -13.00 -8.22 28.59
CA VAL A 20 -11.55 -8.37 28.52
C VAL A 20 -10.87 -7.03 28.80
N ARG A 21 -11.36 -5.93 28.22
CA ARG A 21 -10.85 -4.58 28.48
C ARG A 21 -10.91 -4.24 29.98
N ARG A 22 -12.03 -4.49 30.67
CA ARG A 22 -12.16 -4.21 32.12
C ARG A 22 -11.18 -5.05 32.94
N VAL A 23 -11.03 -6.33 32.60
CA VAL A 23 -10.09 -7.24 33.28
C VAL A 23 -8.65 -6.79 33.06
N ALA A 24 -8.28 -6.45 31.83
CA ALA A 24 -6.95 -5.95 31.47
C ALA A 24 -6.62 -4.65 32.20
N MET A 25 -7.57 -3.71 32.29
CA MET A 25 -7.40 -2.48 33.06
C MET A 25 -7.24 -2.74 34.56
N LYS A 26 -8.00 -3.70 35.13
CA LYS A 26 -7.91 -4.07 36.56
C LYS A 26 -6.61 -4.79 36.92
N LYS A 27 -6.07 -5.57 35.98
CA LYS A 27 -4.82 -6.34 36.14
C LYS A 27 -3.57 -5.61 35.63
N GLU A 28 -3.71 -4.35 35.22
CA GLU A 28 -2.63 -3.53 34.64
C GLU A 28 -1.97 -4.14 33.39
N TRP A 29 -2.72 -4.95 32.64
CA TRP A 29 -2.31 -5.45 31.31
C TRP A 29 -2.54 -4.36 30.25
N ILE A 30 -1.74 -3.31 30.34
CA ILE A 30 -1.94 -2.06 29.59
C ILE A 30 -0.65 -1.69 28.87
N ALA A 31 -0.77 -1.22 27.62
CA ALA A 31 0.32 -0.58 26.90
C ALA A 31 0.44 0.89 27.34
N TYR A 32 1.54 1.24 27.99
CA TYR A 32 1.82 2.63 28.35
C TYR A 32 2.33 3.44 27.14
N PRO A 33 1.99 4.74 27.05
CA PRO A 33 2.59 5.67 26.11
C PRO A 33 4.12 5.70 26.26
N ALA A 34 4.86 5.41 25.19
CA ALA A 34 6.32 5.54 25.16
C ALA A 34 6.71 6.51 24.05
N LYS A 35 7.88 7.17 24.12
CA LYS A 35 8.39 8.02 23.01
C LYS A 35 8.43 7.27 21.66
N GLU A 36 8.54 5.95 21.72
CA GLU A 36 8.56 5.07 20.56
C GLU A 36 7.18 4.57 20.11
N ARG A 37 6.12 4.62 20.95
CA ARG A 37 4.76 4.16 20.63
C ARG A 37 3.80 5.34 20.53
N TRP A 38 2.97 5.39 19.48
CA TRP A 38 2.17 6.58 19.14
C TRP A 38 0.95 6.85 20.03
N HIS A 39 0.58 5.90 20.88
CA HIS A 39 -0.61 6.04 21.71
C HIS A 39 -0.39 7.09 22.80
N LYS A 40 -1.28 8.08 22.85
CA LYS A 40 -1.24 9.17 23.85
C LYS A 40 -1.93 8.81 25.17
N LYS A 41 -2.62 7.66 25.21
CA LYS A 41 -3.37 7.16 26.37
C LYS A 41 -2.97 5.71 26.66
N PRO A 42 -3.02 5.28 27.93
CA PRO A 42 -2.87 3.87 28.28
C PRO A 42 -4.00 3.05 27.64
N THR A 43 -3.65 2.00 26.90
CA THR A 43 -4.61 1.17 26.15
C THR A 43 -4.52 -0.29 26.58
N ALA A 44 -5.66 -0.95 26.80
CA ALA A 44 -5.70 -2.34 27.25
C ALA A 44 -5.08 -3.30 26.22
N LEU A 45 -4.46 -4.39 26.68
CA LEU A 45 -3.90 -5.46 25.85
C LEU A 45 -4.83 -6.69 25.82
N LEU A 46 -4.43 -7.72 25.06
CA LEU A 46 -5.04 -9.06 25.03
C LEU A 46 -6.47 -9.11 24.46
N GLY A 47 -6.83 -8.17 23.59
CA GLY A 47 -8.10 -8.20 22.85
C GLY A 47 -8.28 -9.46 21.99
N GLY A 48 -7.18 -10.15 21.65
CA GLY A 48 -7.21 -11.44 20.97
C GLY A 48 -7.95 -12.53 21.74
N ILE A 49 -8.09 -12.43 23.06
CA ILE A 49 -8.95 -13.34 23.86
C ILE A 49 -10.42 -13.21 23.42
N ALA A 50 -10.91 -11.99 23.23
CA ALA A 50 -12.28 -11.77 22.76
C ALA A 50 -12.46 -12.29 21.33
N ILE A 51 -11.51 -12.03 20.44
CA ILE A 51 -11.52 -12.54 19.06
C ILE A 51 -11.52 -14.07 19.05
N TYR A 52 -10.66 -14.71 19.86
CA TYR A 52 -10.57 -16.16 19.98
C TYR A 52 -11.88 -16.78 20.43
N LEU A 53 -12.50 -16.30 21.51
CA LEU A 53 -13.75 -16.85 22.01
C LEU A 53 -14.87 -16.73 20.97
N SER A 54 -14.92 -15.60 20.26
CA SER A 54 -15.92 -15.34 19.23
C SER A 54 -15.72 -16.16 17.96
N LEU A 55 -14.49 -16.54 17.62
CA LEU A 55 -14.19 -17.46 16.53
C LEU A 55 -14.41 -18.92 16.93
N SER A 56 -13.87 -19.30 18.09
CA SER A 56 -13.80 -20.69 18.55
C SER A 56 -15.16 -21.27 18.91
N ILE A 57 -16.05 -20.52 19.58
CA ILE A 57 -17.36 -21.03 19.99
C ILE A 57 -18.24 -21.38 18.78
N PRO A 58 -18.48 -20.48 17.80
CA PRO A 58 -19.29 -20.82 16.63
C PRO A 58 -18.65 -21.88 15.75
N LEU A 59 -17.32 -21.88 15.58
CA LEU A 59 -16.62 -22.91 14.82
C LEU A 59 -16.70 -24.28 15.49
N LEU A 60 -16.56 -24.36 16.80
CA LEU A 60 -16.69 -25.61 17.56
C LEU A 60 -18.07 -26.23 17.37
N LEU A 61 -19.12 -25.41 17.49
CA LEU A 61 -20.51 -25.84 17.32
C LEU A 61 -20.85 -26.26 15.88
N ALA A 62 -20.14 -25.71 14.89
CA ALA A 62 -20.34 -26.03 13.48
C ALA A 62 -19.45 -27.17 12.97
N SER A 63 -18.45 -27.60 13.74
CA SER A 63 -17.44 -28.58 13.32
C SER A 63 -17.81 -30.00 13.70
N ASP A 64 -17.48 -30.94 12.83
CA ASP A 64 -17.63 -32.38 13.09
C ASP A 64 -16.25 -33.01 13.35
N PHE A 65 -16.08 -33.58 14.53
CA PHE A 65 -14.84 -34.20 15.00
C PHE A 65 -14.78 -35.72 14.73
N SER A 66 -15.87 -36.32 14.25
CA SER A 66 -15.93 -37.77 13.99
C SER A 66 -14.87 -38.23 12.98
N ALA A 67 -14.63 -37.42 11.94
CA ALA A 67 -13.62 -37.68 10.91
C ALA A 67 -12.16 -37.59 11.41
N LEU A 68 -11.90 -36.85 12.49
CA LEU A 68 -10.58 -36.80 13.11
C LEU A 68 -10.32 -38.08 13.94
N LEU A 69 -11.36 -38.57 14.61
CA LEU A 69 -11.30 -39.79 15.42
C LEU A 69 -11.09 -41.03 14.55
N SER A 70 -11.71 -41.07 13.37
CA SER A 70 -11.57 -42.18 12.41
C SER A 70 -10.21 -42.21 11.69
N GLN A 71 -9.44 -41.11 11.71
CA GLN A 71 -8.06 -41.09 11.21
C GLN A 71 -7.05 -41.66 12.23
N GLY A 72 -7.36 -41.62 13.53
CA GLY A 72 -6.51 -42.13 14.61
C GLY A 72 -6.68 -43.63 14.89
N ILE A 73 -7.77 -44.24 14.40
CA ILE A 73 -8.03 -45.67 14.52
C ILE A 73 -7.68 -46.32 13.17
N LEU A 74 -6.93 -47.42 13.19
CA LEU A 74 -6.50 -48.25 12.05
C LEU A 74 -7.68 -48.93 11.30
N THR A 75 -8.76 -48.20 11.03
CA THR A 75 -9.85 -48.65 10.18
C THR A 75 -9.48 -48.39 8.72
N SER A 76 -9.26 -49.48 7.97
CA SER A 76 -9.00 -49.54 6.53
C SER A 76 -10.16 -49.06 5.63
N GLY A 77 -10.92 -48.04 6.05
CA GLY A 77 -11.92 -47.36 5.22
C GLY A 77 -11.32 -46.22 4.42
N GLN A 78 -12.03 -45.75 3.38
CA GLN A 78 -11.62 -44.58 2.59
C GLN A 78 -11.32 -43.39 3.53
N LYS A 79 -10.09 -42.86 3.49
CA LYS A 79 -9.66 -41.70 4.28
C LYS A 79 -10.45 -40.47 3.86
N GLN A 80 -11.54 -40.18 4.55
CA GLN A 80 -12.27 -38.94 4.40
C GLN A 80 -11.45 -37.80 5.03
N LEU A 81 -11.25 -36.71 4.28
CA LEU A 81 -10.59 -35.51 4.79
C LEU A 81 -11.45 -34.90 5.91
N PRO A 82 -10.83 -34.42 7.00
CA PRO A 82 -11.58 -33.80 8.09
C PRO A 82 -12.16 -32.46 7.61
N PRO A 83 -13.33 -32.03 8.11
CA PRO A 83 -13.90 -30.73 7.78
C PRO A 83 -12.93 -29.60 8.09
N ILE A 84 -12.92 -28.57 7.25
CA ILE A 84 -12.05 -27.40 7.46
C ILE A 84 -12.34 -26.69 8.78
N GLY A 85 -13.59 -26.69 9.24
CA GLY A 85 -13.97 -26.13 10.54
C GLY A 85 -13.18 -26.77 11.69
N THR A 86 -13.03 -28.09 11.66
CA THR A 86 -12.32 -28.88 12.67
C THR A 86 -10.82 -28.58 12.66
N VAL A 87 -10.20 -28.58 11.48
CA VAL A 87 -8.78 -28.23 11.32
C VAL A 87 -8.50 -26.78 11.68
N GLY A 88 -9.40 -25.89 11.27
CA GLY A 88 -9.39 -24.48 11.59
C GLY A 88 -9.45 -24.26 13.09
N TRP A 89 -10.40 -24.91 13.78
CA TRP A 89 -10.56 -24.82 15.23
C TRP A 89 -9.30 -25.27 15.98
N LEU A 90 -8.73 -26.42 15.64
CA LEU A 90 -7.49 -26.90 16.25
C LEU A 90 -6.34 -25.90 16.04
N GLY A 91 -6.16 -25.43 14.80
CA GLY A 91 -5.08 -24.51 14.46
C GLY A 91 -5.21 -23.15 15.14
N ILE A 92 -6.42 -22.57 15.20
CA ILE A 92 -6.65 -21.33 15.95
C ILE A 92 -6.41 -21.54 17.45
N THR A 93 -6.81 -22.67 18.04
CA THR A 93 -6.56 -22.93 19.47
C THR A 93 -5.06 -23.02 19.76
N PHE A 94 -4.28 -23.73 18.95
CA PHE A 94 -2.82 -23.82 19.14
C PHE A 94 -2.13 -22.46 18.98
N LEU A 95 -2.47 -21.69 17.94
CA LEU A 95 -1.85 -20.39 17.71
C LEU A 95 -2.31 -19.31 18.69
N PHE A 96 -3.56 -19.40 19.17
CA PHE A 96 -4.02 -18.56 20.27
C PHE A 96 -3.18 -18.80 21.52
N ILE A 97 -2.96 -20.07 21.90
CA ILE A 97 -2.12 -20.41 23.06
C ILE A 97 -0.70 -19.89 22.84
N LEU A 98 -0.10 -20.14 21.68
CA LEU A 98 1.24 -19.65 21.36
C LEU A 98 1.35 -18.13 21.47
N GLY A 99 0.40 -17.39 20.88
CA GLY A 99 0.40 -15.93 20.93
C GLY A 99 0.08 -15.39 22.32
N LEU A 100 -0.78 -16.05 23.08
CA LEU A 100 -1.10 -15.66 24.45
C LEU A 100 0.12 -15.84 25.37
N LEU A 101 0.85 -16.95 25.20
CA LEU A 101 2.12 -17.16 25.90
C LEU A 101 3.15 -16.12 25.51
N ASP A 102 3.21 -15.72 24.24
CA ASP A 102 4.10 -14.67 23.75
C ASP A 102 3.77 -13.30 24.37
N ASP A 103 2.50 -12.94 24.44
CA ASP A 103 2.04 -11.68 25.05
C ASP A 103 2.41 -11.58 26.55
N PHE A 104 2.53 -12.72 27.27
CA PHE A 104 2.93 -12.74 28.68
C PHE A 104 4.44 -12.93 28.92
N ILE A 105 5.09 -13.80 28.14
CA ILE A 105 6.45 -14.30 28.43
C ILE A 105 7.49 -13.74 27.44
N HIS A 106 7.07 -13.07 26.36
CA HIS A 106 7.93 -12.55 25.29
C HIS A 106 8.84 -13.66 24.71
N ILE A 107 8.24 -14.58 23.98
CA ILE A 107 8.91 -15.73 23.38
C ILE A 107 9.92 -15.24 22.33
N LYS A 108 11.09 -15.89 22.27
CA LYS A 108 12.09 -15.57 21.26
C LYS A 108 11.55 -15.84 19.84
N PRO A 109 11.84 -14.99 18.83
CA PRO A 109 11.25 -15.12 17.49
C PRO A 109 11.42 -16.50 16.82
N HIS A 110 12.55 -17.18 17.02
CA HIS A 110 12.76 -18.52 16.46
C HIS A 110 11.88 -19.59 17.13
N SER A 111 11.60 -19.46 18.43
CA SER A 111 10.72 -20.40 19.15
C SER A 111 9.26 -20.23 18.72
N LYS A 112 8.84 -18.97 18.50
CA LYS A 112 7.54 -18.64 17.92
C LYS A 112 7.38 -19.23 16.51
N LEU A 113 8.43 -19.12 15.68
CA LEU A 113 8.46 -19.70 14.34
C LEU A 113 8.30 -21.22 14.36
N VAL A 114 8.95 -21.93 15.29
CA VAL A 114 8.78 -23.39 15.45
C VAL A 114 7.32 -23.74 15.75
N GLY A 115 6.67 -23.03 16.67
CA GLY A 115 5.25 -23.24 16.97
C GLY A 115 4.35 -23.05 15.75
N GLN A 116 4.60 -22.02 14.94
CA GLN A 116 3.87 -21.79 13.69
C GLN A 116 4.11 -22.91 12.65
N ILE A 117 5.35 -23.38 12.51
CA ILE A 117 5.70 -24.50 11.60
C ILE A 117 5.01 -25.80 12.04
N LEU A 118 4.92 -26.08 13.34
CA LEU A 118 4.22 -27.27 13.85
C LEU A 118 2.73 -27.24 13.47
N VAL A 119 2.07 -26.09 13.68
CA VAL A 119 0.65 -25.93 13.30
C VAL A 119 0.47 -26.03 11.78
N ALA A 120 1.34 -25.39 10.99
CA ALA A 120 1.31 -25.47 9.54
C ALA A 120 1.52 -26.91 9.02
N SER A 121 2.42 -27.66 9.68
CA SER A 121 2.69 -29.06 9.35
C SER A 121 1.50 -29.95 9.70
N LEU A 122 0.82 -29.70 10.80
CA LEU A 122 -0.43 -30.40 11.16
C LEU A 122 -1.51 -30.18 10.11
N VAL A 123 -1.71 -28.92 9.67
CA VAL A 123 -2.69 -28.59 8.60
C VAL A 123 -2.35 -29.33 7.30
N ALA A 124 -1.09 -29.33 6.89
CA ALA A 124 -0.63 -30.02 5.68
C ALA A 124 -0.75 -31.56 5.80
N PHE A 125 -0.49 -32.10 6.99
CA PHE A 125 -0.66 -33.53 7.30
C PHE A 125 -2.12 -33.97 7.18
N LEU A 126 -3.05 -33.12 7.64
CA LEU A 126 -4.49 -33.34 7.52
C LEU A 126 -5.02 -33.13 6.07
N GLY A 127 -4.14 -32.85 5.13
CA GLY A 127 -4.42 -32.86 3.69
C GLY A 127 -4.77 -31.51 3.08
N PHE A 128 -4.75 -30.42 3.86
CA PHE A 128 -5.00 -29.06 3.36
C PHE A 128 -3.72 -28.48 2.75
N ARG A 129 -3.78 -28.17 1.45
CA ARG A 129 -2.63 -27.66 0.70
C ARG A 129 -3.08 -26.63 -0.35
N LEU A 130 -2.13 -25.83 -0.84
CA LEU A 130 -2.38 -24.82 -1.86
C LEU A 130 -2.78 -25.41 -3.21
N GLN A 131 -2.34 -26.64 -3.54
CA GLN A 131 -2.56 -27.28 -4.84
C GLN A 131 -1.98 -26.49 -6.02
N TRP A 132 -0.90 -25.74 -5.76
CA TRP A 132 -0.22 -24.90 -6.75
C TRP A 132 0.73 -25.70 -7.62
N PHE A 133 1.24 -26.83 -7.10
CA PHE A 133 2.19 -27.67 -7.82
C PHE A 133 1.65 -29.09 -7.94
N THR A 134 1.95 -29.74 -9.07
CA THR A 134 1.67 -31.17 -9.27
C THR A 134 2.51 -32.05 -8.34
N SER A 135 3.73 -31.59 -8.01
CA SER A 135 4.61 -32.25 -7.05
C SER A 135 4.09 -32.02 -5.62
N LEU A 136 3.63 -33.09 -4.97
CA LEU A 136 3.17 -33.08 -3.57
C LEU A 136 4.21 -32.52 -2.58
N THR A 137 5.49 -32.85 -2.78
CA THR A 137 6.57 -32.39 -1.90
C THR A 137 6.71 -30.87 -1.95
N LEU A 138 6.89 -30.33 -3.16
CA LEU A 138 6.96 -28.89 -3.39
C LEU A 138 5.70 -28.16 -2.91
N ASP A 139 4.51 -28.68 -3.18
CA ASP A 139 3.24 -28.09 -2.75
C ASP A 139 3.11 -28.04 -1.22
N THR A 140 3.55 -29.11 -0.54
CA THR A 140 3.59 -29.18 0.93
C THR A 140 4.57 -28.17 1.51
N MET A 141 5.78 -28.05 0.94
CA MET A 141 6.78 -27.09 1.39
C MET A 141 6.29 -25.65 1.24
N VAL A 142 5.71 -25.31 0.07
CA VAL A 142 5.17 -23.97 -0.19
C VAL A 142 3.95 -23.70 0.70
N THR A 143 3.10 -24.70 0.94
CA THR A 143 1.96 -24.58 1.88
C THR A 143 2.42 -24.20 3.29
N ILE A 144 3.45 -24.86 3.82
CA ILE A 144 3.98 -24.54 5.15
C ILE A 144 4.53 -23.11 5.18
N VAL A 145 5.34 -22.74 4.18
CA VAL A 145 5.89 -21.37 4.06
C VAL A 145 4.77 -20.34 3.94
N TRP A 146 3.70 -20.66 3.22
CA TRP A 146 2.55 -19.78 3.03
C TRP A 146 1.77 -19.57 4.33
N ILE A 147 1.42 -20.63 5.07
CA ILE A 147 0.71 -20.52 6.36
C ILE A 147 1.54 -19.67 7.33
N VAL A 148 2.81 -20.00 7.50
CA VAL A 148 3.72 -19.28 8.41
C VAL A 148 3.93 -17.84 7.96
N GLY A 149 4.16 -17.63 6.66
CA GLY A 149 4.39 -16.32 6.07
C GLY A 149 3.20 -15.37 6.23
N ILE A 150 1.99 -15.82 5.90
CA ILE A 150 0.76 -15.02 6.06
C ILE A 150 0.45 -14.78 7.55
N THR A 151 0.62 -15.79 8.40
CA THR A 151 0.42 -15.66 9.85
C THR A 151 1.35 -14.58 10.43
N ASN A 152 2.63 -14.63 10.09
CA ASN A 152 3.61 -13.64 10.53
C ASN A 152 3.37 -12.26 9.88
N ALA A 153 2.89 -12.21 8.64
CA ALA A 153 2.57 -10.95 7.97
C ALA A 153 1.47 -10.16 8.70
N PHE A 154 0.42 -10.84 9.19
CA PHE A 154 -0.61 -10.18 10.03
C PHE A 154 -0.10 -9.78 11.41
N ASN A 155 0.82 -10.56 12.01
CA ASN A 155 1.48 -10.18 13.26
C ASN A 155 2.32 -8.90 13.10
N LEU A 156 2.99 -8.74 11.96
CA LEU A 156 3.78 -7.54 11.65
C LEU A 156 2.90 -6.34 11.25
N LEU A 157 1.75 -6.61 10.62
CA LEU A 157 0.78 -5.60 10.21
C LEU A 157 0.05 -4.97 11.42
N ASP A 158 -0.01 -5.66 12.56
CA ASP A 158 -0.62 -5.15 13.81
C ASP A 158 0.25 -4.10 14.52
N ASN A 159 0.56 -3.02 13.80
CA ASN A 159 1.40 -1.91 14.27
C ASN A 159 0.63 -0.57 14.40
N MET A 160 -0.64 -0.54 14.02
CA MET A 160 -1.50 0.65 14.06
C MET A 160 -2.96 0.29 14.40
N ASP A 161 -3.63 1.17 15.14
CA ASP A 161 -5.03 1.05 15.56
C ASP A 161 -5.95 0.68 14.39
N GLY A 162 -6.64 -0.46 14.49
CA GLY A 162 -7.60 -0.94 13.49
C GLY A 162 -6.96 -1.65 12.29
N LEU A 163 -5.68 -1.45 11.98
CA LEU A 163 -5.09 -1.84 10.70
C LEU A 163 -5.24 -3.34 10.40
N SER A 164 -4.73 -4.19 11.28
CA SER A 164 -4.74 -5.64 11.10
C SER A 164 -6.18 -6.20 11.07
N ALA A 165 -7.04 -5.75 11.99
CA ALA A 165 -8.43 -6.20 12.07
C ALA A 165 -9.25 -5.78 10.84
N GLY A 166 -9.07 -4.56 10.33
CA GLY A 166 -9.82 -4.09 9.16
C GLY A 166 -9.35 -4.68 7.84
N VAL A 167 -8.03 -4.81 7.63
CA VAL A 167 -7.52 -5.53 6.46
C VAL A 167 -7.95 -6.99 6.50
N GLY A 168 -7.92 -7.63 7.67
CA GLY A 168 -8.41 -9.00 7.86
C GLY A 168 -9.92 -9.14 7.60
N MET A 169 -10.73 -8.18 8.04
CA MET A 169 -12.18 -8.16 7.78
C MET A 169 -12.48 -8.02 6.28
N ILE A 170 -11.79 -7.12 5.58
CA ILE A 170 -11.95 -6.95 4.13
C ILE A 170 -11.60 -8.25 3.40
N ALA A 171 -10.46 -8.86 3.74
CA ALA A 171 -10.05 -10.14 3.17
C ALA A 171 -11.09 -11.25 3.43
N ALA A 172 -11.60 -11.33 4.66
CA ALA A 172 -12.65 -12.28 5.03
C ALA A 172 -13.92 -12.07 4.20
N LEU A 173 -14.38 -10.84 4.01
CA LEU A 173 -15.54 -10.51 3.18
C LEU A 173 -15.34 -10.90 1.71
N CYS A 174 -14.13 -10.73 1.16
CA CYS A 174 -13.79 -11.22 -0.18
C CYS A 174 -13.91 -12.75 -0.26
N PHE A 175 -13.44 -13.50 0.73
CA PHE A 175 -13.64 -14.96 0.79
C PHE A 175 -15.10 -15.35 0.94
N VAL A 176 -15.90 -14.61 1.72
CA VAL A 176 -17.35 -14.82 1.80
C VAL A 176 -17.97 -14.73 0.40
N TRP A 177 -17.64 -13.69 -0.36
CA TRP A 177 -18.14 -13.53 -1.73
C TRP A 177 -17.75 -14.70 -2.63
N LEU A 178 -16.49 -15.12 -2.60
CA LEU A 178 -15.99 -16.21 -3.44
C LEU A 178 -16.57 -17.58 -3.08
N TYR A 179 -16.85 -17.82 -1.80
CA TYR A 179 -17.30 -19.13 -1.32
C TYR A 179 -18.81 -19.27 -1.24
N MET A 180 -19.57 -18.18 -1.28
CA MET A 180 -21.02 -18.24 -1.24
C MET A 180 -21.54 -19.13 -2.38
N GLY A 181 -22.38 -20.12 -2.04
CA GLY A 181 -22.97 -21.06 -2.99
C GLY A 181 -22.05 -22.20 -3.46
N SER A 182 -20.73 -22.13 -3.22
CA SER A 182 -19.76 -23.08 -3.80
C SER A 182 -18.89 -23.80 -2.76
N VAL A 183 -18.51 -23.14 -1.66
CA VAL A 183 -17.73 -23.75 -0.55
C VAL A 183 -18.37 -23.41 0.80
N PRO A 184 -19.47 -24.10 1.21
CA PRO A 184 -20.26 -23.70 2.37
C PRO A 184 -19.47 -23.58 3.68
N GLN A 185 -18.60 -24.55 3.97
CA GLN A 185 -17.79 -24.53 5.20
C GLN A 185 -16.73 -23.41 5.19
N GLY A 186 -16.13 -23.13 4.04
CA GLY A 186 -15.20 -22.01 3.86
C GLY A 186 -15.90 -20.65 4.01
N ALA A 187 -17.09 -20.51 3.40
CA ALA A 187 -17.92 -19.32 3.54
C ALA A 187 -18.31 -19.08 5.00
N LEU A 188 -18.71 -20.13 5.74
CA LEU A 188 -19.05 -20.05 7.15
C LEU A 188 -17.87 -19.53 7.99
N MET A 189 -16.68 -20.12 7.82
CA MET A 189 -15.49 -19.70 8.54
C MET A 189 -15.10 -18.25 8.22
N ALA A 190 -15.19 -17.84 6.96
CA ALA A 190 -14.95 -16.45 6.54
C ALA A 190 -15.98 -15.48 7.13
N MET A 191 -17.27 -15.83 7.17
CA MET A 191 -18.32 -15.00 7.77
C MET A 191 -18.17 -14.88 9.29
N VAL A 192 -17.80 -15.98 9.97
CA VAL A 192 -17.51 -15.97 11.42
C VAL A 192 -16.33 -15.06 11.74
N LEU A 193 -15.26 -15.09 10.93
CA LEU A 193 -14.13 -14.18 11.06
C LEU A 193 -14.52 -12.72 10.78
N ALA A 194 -15.25 -12.46 9.70
CA ALA A 194 -15.72 -11.11 9.38
C ALA A 194 -16.59 -10.53 10.51
N GLY A 195 -17.49 -11.33 11.09
CA GLY A 195 -18.33 -10.95 12.23
C GLY A 195 -17.51 -10.60 13.48
N ALA A 196 -16.54 -11.44 13.86
CA ALA A 196 -15.67 -11.16 15.00
C ALA A 196 -14.88 -9.86 14.80
N LEU A 197 -14.26 -9.69 13.62
CA LEU A 197 -13.44 -8.51 13.33
C LEU A 197 -14.26 -7.22 13.22
N ALA A 198 -15.46 -7.28 12.64
CA ALA A 198 -16.38 -6.15 12.58
C ALA A 198 -16.75 -5.65 13.98
N ALA A 199 -17.05 -6.57 14.91
CA ALA A 199 -17.34 -6.22 16.30
C ALA A 199 -16.10 -5.73 17.06
N PHE A 200 -14.93 -6.37 16.87
CA PHE A 200 -13.68 -5.94 17.51
C PHE A 200 -13.23 -4.54 17.07
N LEU A 201 -13.41 -4.22 15.77
CA LEU A 201 -13.09 -2.91 15.20
C LEU A 201 -13.82 -1.76 15.89
N ILE A 202 -15.03 -1.96 16.42
CA ILE A 202 -15.75 -0.93 17.18
C ILE A 202 -14.89 -0.41 18.35
N TYR A 203 -14.09 -1.29 18.96
CA TYR A 203 -13.24 -0.97 20.11
C TYR A 203 -11.77 -0.72 19.73
N ASN A 204 -11.32 -1.23 18.58
CA ASN A 204 -9.94 -1.18 18.14
C ASN A 204 -9.66 -0.08 17.09
N PHE A 205 -10.70 0.49 16.45
CA PHE A 205 -10.53 1.57 15.48
C PHE A 205 -10.01 2.86 16.15
N HIS A 206 -9.20 3.63 15.44
CA HIS A 206 -8.51 4.78 16.03
C HIS A 206 -9.47 5.86 16.59
N PRO A 207 -9.28 6.34 17.83
CA PRO A 207 -8.29 5.89 18.81
C PRO A 207 -8.70 4.58 19.51
N ALA A 208 -7.82 3.58 19.49
CA ALA A 208 -8.12 2.26 20.05
C ALA A 208 -8.31 2.28 21.58
N SER A 209 -9.29 1.50 22.05
CA SER A 209 -9.54 1.26 23.48
C SER A 209 -8.94 -0.05 24.00
N ILE A 210 -8.59 -0.96 23.10
CA ILE A 210 -7.94 -2.25 23.36
C ILE A 210 -7.14 -2.69 22.11
N PHE A 211 -5.97 -3.28 22.31
CA PHE A 211 -5.15 -3.92 21.28
C PHE A 211 -5.33 -5.43 21.28
N MET A 212 -5.22 -6.06 20.11
CA MET A 212 -5.42 -7.50 19.99
C MET A 212 -4.24 -8.29 20.59
N GLY A 213 -3.01 -7.80 20.42
CA GLY A 213 -1.81 -8.54 20.82
C GLY A 213 -1.47 -9.67 19.86
N ASP A 214 -0.37 -10.38 20.12
CA ASP A 214 0.08 -11.48 19.28
C ASP A 214 -0.91 -12.65 19.31
N CYS A 215 -1.62 -12.84 20.43
CA CYS A 215 -2.70 -13.82 20.51
C CYS A 215 -3.84 -13.57 19.52
N GLY A 216 -4.11 -12.33 19.12
CA GLY A 216 -5.14 -12.00 18.13
C GLY A 216 -4.62 -11.96 16.70
N SER A 217 -3.45 -11.38 16.47
CA SER A 217 -2.90 -11.18 15.12
C SER A 217 -2.50 -12.51 14.45
N LEU A 218 -1.93 -13.45 15.22
CA LEU A 218 -1.63 -14.80 14.74
C LEU A 218 -2.89 -15.56 14.32
N LEU A 219 -3.98 -15.41 15.07
CA LEU A 219 -5.27 -16.05 14.75
C LEU A 219 -5.84 -15.57 13.43
N ILE A 220 -5.84 -14.25 13.21
CA ILE A 220 -6.35 -13.64 11.98
C ILE A 220 -5.54 -14.13 10.78
N GLY A 221 -4.22 -14.03 10.88
CA GLY A 221 -3.32 -14.45 9.79
C GLY A 221 -3.45 -15.94 9.46
N PHE A 222 -3.51 -16.81 10.47
CA PHE A 222 -3.71 -18.23 10.26
C PHE A 222 -5.07 -18.55 9.63
N THR A 223 -6.15 -17.98 10.15
CA THR A 223 -7.51 -18.22 9.65
C THR A 223 -7.61 -17.83 8.17
N LEU A 224 -7.06 -16.66 7.79
CA LEU A 224 -7.03 -16.22 6.40
C LEU A 224 -6.12 -17.09 5.52
N SER A 225 -4.99 -17.56 6.04
CA SER A 225 -4.14 -18.52 5.33
C SER A 225 -4.88 -19.84 5.08
N LEU A 226 -5.63 -20.35 6.05
CA LEU A 226 -6.39 -21.59 5.89
C LEU A 226 -7.54 -21.42 4.90
N LEU A 227 -8.19 -20.24 4.88
CA LEU A 227 -9.17 -19.92 3.84
C LEU A 227 -8.53 -20.01 2.45
N THR A 228 -7.32 -19.47 2.23
CA THR A 228 -6.66 -19.60 0.91
C THR A 228 -6.44 -21.05 0.47
N LEU A 229 -6.14 -21.97 1.40
CA LEU A 229 -5.95 -23.40 1.10
C LEU A 229 -7.26 -24.11 0.72
N ASN A 230 -8.39 -23.54 1.12
CA ASN A 230 -9.71 -24.06 0.81
C ASN A 230 -10.32 -23.46 -0.45
N TYR A 231 -9.59 -22.62 -1.18
CA TYR A 231 -9.98 -22.14 -2.50
C TYR A 231 -9.77 -23.28 -3.50
N PRO A 232 -10.85 -24.00 -3.89
CA PRO A 232 -10.68 -25.27 -4.57
C PRO A 232 -10.39 -25.04 -6.05
N VAL A 233 -9.56 -25.91 -6.63
CA VAL A 233 -9.30 -25.95 -8.08
C VAL A 233 -10.60 -25.99 -8.90
N LYS A 234 -11.68 -26.59 -8.37
CA LYS A 234 -12.98 -26.68 -9.04
C LYS A 234 -13.70 -25.33 -9.22
N ILE A 235 -13.42 -24.34 -8.38
CA ILE A 235 -14.05 -23.00 -8.48
C ILE A 235 -13.12 -22.02 -9.19
N ALA A 236 -11.81 -22.30 -9.22
CA ALA A 236 -10.87 -21.56 -10.05
C ALA A 236 -11.21 -21.78 -11.54
N PRO A 237 -11.71 -20.77 -12.27
CA PRO A 237 -12.02 -20.93 -13.69
C PRO A 237 -10.78 -21.26 -14.54
N ASN A 238 -9.59 -20.92 -14.05
CA ASN A 238 -8.34 -21.15 -14.74
C ASN A 238 -7.16 -21.30 -13.76
N THR A 239 -6.01 -21.72 -14.29
CA THR A 239 -4.78 -21.88 -13.50
C THR A 239 -4.26 -20.56 -12.96
N LEU A 240 -4.47 -19.44 -13.66
CA LEU A 240 -3.98 -18.13 -13.22
C LEU A 240 -4.75 -17.63 -11.98
N SER A 241 -6.06 -17.86 -11.91
CA SER A 241 -6.89 -17.48 -10.76
C SER A 241 -6.52 -18.28 -9.50
N LEU A 242 -6.10 -19.54 -9.65
CA LEU A 242 -5.61 -20.38 -8.55
C LEU A 242 -4.48 -19.71 -7.75
N TYR A 243 -3.57 -19.03 -8.46
CA TYR A 243 -2.45 -18.31 -7.84
C TYR A 243 -2.82 -16.88 -7.47
N ALA A 244 -3.46 -16.16 -8.40
CA ALA A 244 -3.68 -14.73 -8.28
C ALA A 244 -4.69 -14.37 -7.19
N VAL A 245 -5.78 -15.15 -7.04
CA VAL A 245 -6.87 -14.81 -6.12
C VAL A 245 -6.40 -14.78 -4.65
N PRO A 246 -5.72 -15.81 -4.11
CA PRO A 246 -5.15 -15.76 -2.76
C PRO A 246 -4.20 -14.58 -2.54
N VAL A 247 -3.30 -14.32 -3.51
CA VAL A 247 -2.30 -13.25 -3.43
C VAL A 247 -2.96 -11.87 -3.45
N LEU A 248 -3.97 -11.66 -4.31
CA LEU A 248 -4.69 -10.41 -4.45
C LEU A 248 -5.52 -10.09 -3.19
N ILE A 249 -6.17 -11.08 -2.57
CA ILE A 249 -6.93 -10.86 -1.34
C ILE A 249 -6.01 -10.48 -0.17
N LEU A 250 -4.84 -11.11 -0.07
CA LEU A 250 -3.86 -10.88 0.99
C LEU A 250 -2.75 -9.90 0.58
N MET A 251 -3.02 -9.05 -0.40
CA MET A 251 -2.00 -8.21 -1.01
C MET A 251 -1.34 -7.26 -0.02
N VAL A 252 -2.12 -6.61 0.84
CA VAL A 252 -1.62 -5.62 1.80
C VAL A 252 -0.59 -6.22 2.78
N PRO A 253 -0.88 -7.30 3.53
CA PRO A 253 0.10 -7.91 4.43
C PRO A 253 1.31 -8.50 3.71
N ILE A 254 1.10 -9.10 2.52
CA ILE A 254 2.20 -9.63 1.69
C ILE A 254 3.14 -8.49 1.28
N LEU A 255 2.60 -7.38 0.79
CA LEU A 255 3.38 -6.24 0.34
C LEU A 255 4.17 -5.60 1.48
N ASP A 256 3.53 -5.32 2.61
CA ASP A 256 4.18 -4.71 3.76
C ASP A 256 5.37 -5.55 4.25
N THR A 257 5.15 -6.84 4.46
CA THR A 257 6.17 -7.77 4.95
C THR A 257 7.31 -7.95 3.95
N SER A 258 6.99 -8.11 2.66
CA SER A 258 7.99 -8.29 1.60
C SER A 258 8.84 -7.03 1.44
N MET A 259 8.20 -5.85 1.45
CA MET A 259 8.88 -4.56 1.32
C MET A 259 9.82 -4.30 2.50
N VAL A 260 9.35 -4.46 3.74
CA VAL A 260 10.15 -4.27 4.94
C VAL A 260 11.34 -5.24 4.95
N THR A 261 11.10 -6.51 4.67
CA THR A 261 12.13 -7.54 4.62
C THR A 261 13.19 -7.21 3.56
N LEU A 262 12.77 -6.88 2.34
CA LEU A 262 13.67 -6.55 1.23
C LEU A 262 14.50 -5.30 1.54
N ILE A 263 13.90 -4.23 2.07
CA ILE A 263 14.63 -3.00 2.42
C ILE A 263 15.63 -3.25 3.54
N ARG A 264 15.27 -4.02 4.57
CA ARG A 264 16.17 -4.36 5.68
C ARG A 264 17.37 -5.17 5.18
N ILE A 265 17.13 -6.20 4.37
CA ILE A 265 18.18 -7.03 3.76
C ILE A 265 19.11 -6.16 2.90
N LEU A 266 18.55 -5.33 2.02
CA LEU A 266 19.31 -4.42 1.16
C LEU A 266 20.09 -3.35 1.95
N SER A 267 19.66 -3.04 3.18
CA SER A 267 20.34 -2.12 4.09
C SER A 267 21.30 -2.81 5.06
N GLY A 268 21.53 -4.12 4.92
CA GLY A 268 22.41 -4.91 5.80
C GLY A 268 21.86 -5.13 7.21
N ARG A 269 20.55 -4.95 7.43
CA ARG A 269 19.86 -5.16 8.72
C ARG A 269 19.18 -6.53 8.76
N LYS A 270 19.05 -7.09 9.96
CA LYS A 270 18.29 -8.33 10.18
C LYS A 270 16.80 -8.09 9.98
N ALA A 271 16.13 -8.94 9.20
CA ALA A 271 14.69 -8.84 8.97
C ALA A 271 13.86 -9.06 10.24
N SER A 272 14.38 -9.79 11.22
CA SER A 272 13.68 -10.19 12.46
C SER A 272 13.60 -9.12 13.55
N VAL A 273 14.17 -7.93 13.34
CA VAL A 273 14.17 -6.85 14.35
C VAL A 273 12.99 -5.94 14.10
N GLY A 274 12.16 -5.66 15.11
CA GLY A 274 11.03 -4.74 14.99
C GLY A 274 11.48 -3.30 14.66
N GLY A 275 10.65 -2.55 13.93
CA GLY A 275 11.00 -1.19 13.47
C GLY A 275 9.80 -0.40 12.95
N LYS A 276 9.97 0.92 12.77
CA LYS A 276 8.95 1.86 12.25
C LYS A 276 8.97 2.02 10.74
N ASP A 277 9.39 0.98 10.03
CA ASP A 277 9.65 0.98 8.59
C ASP A 277 8.58 0.25 7.78
N HIS A 278 7.49 -0.18 8.42
CA HIS A 278 6.28 -0.70 7.75
C HIS A 278 5.64 0.35 6.85
N THR A 279 4.91 -0.10 5.85
CA THR A 279 4.14 0.71 4.90
C THR A 279 3.25 1.70 5.62
N SER A 280 2.58 1.27 6.68
CA SER A 280 1.71 2.10 7.51
C SER A 280 2.47 3.29 8.13
N HIS A 281 3.66 3.04 8.71
CA HIS A 281 4.53 4.07 9.24
C HIS A 281 5.06 5.02 8.18
N ARG A 282 5.45 4.48 7.02
CA ARG A 282 5.93 5.29 5.89
C ARG A 282 4.85 6.25 5.40
N LEU A 283 3.59 5.80 5.28
CA LEU A 283 2.45 6.66 4.94
C LEU A 283 2.24 7.80 5.96
N VAL A 284 2.43 7.53 7.25
CA VAL A 284 2.36 8.59 8.27
C VAL A 284 3.53 9.57 8.15
N LEU A 285 4.75 9.08 7.91
CA LEU A 285 5.94 9.92 7.66
C LEU A 285 5.77 10.82 6.43
N MET A 286 4.88 10.44 5.50
CA MET A 286 4.53 11.23 4.32
C MET A 286 3.51 12.34 4.61
N GLY A 287 3.11 12.53 5.87
CA GLY A 287 2.16 13.55 6.28
C GLY A 287 0.70 13.09 6.24
N MET A 288 0.43 11.78 6.13
CA MET A 288 -0.91 11.24 6.38
C MET A 288 -1.15 11.15 7.89
N SER A 289 -2.40 11.37 8.33
CA SER A 289 -2.78 11.02 9.69
C SER A 289 -2.80 9.50 9.86
N GLU A 290 -2.68 9.00 11.09
CA GLU A 290 -2.74 7.56 11.37
C GLU A 290 -4.02 6.93 10.80
N LYS A 291 -5.17 7.56 11.07
CA LYS A 291 -6.47 7.22 10.46
C LYS A 291 -6.42 7.19 8.94
N GLY A 292 -5.80 8.20 8.33
CA GLY A 292 -5.69 8.31 6.88
C GLY A 292 -4.87 7.18 6.28
N ALA A 293 -3.75 6.79 6.91
CA ALA A 293 -2.93 5.68 6.47
C ALA A 293 -3.68 4.34 6.56
N VAL A 294 -4.41 4.10 7.65
CA VAL A 294 -5.22 2.88 7.82
C VAL A 294 -6.34 2.80 6.79
N LEU A 295 -7.10 3.87 6.58
CA LEU A 295 -8.17 3.92 5.58
C LEU A 295 -7.63 3.76 4.14
N PHE A 296 -6.44 4.29 3.86
CA PHE A 296 -5.79 4.09 2.56
C PHE A 296 -5.47 2.61 2.34
N LEU A 297 -4.92 1.92 3.34
CA LEU A 297 -4.62 0.49 3.25
C LEU A 297 -5.88 -0.37 3.18
N TYR A 298 -6.99 0.04 3.83
CA TYR A 298 -8.30 -0.59 3.62
C TYR A 298 -8.76 -0.44 2.17
N GLY A 299 -8.67 0.78 1.61
CA GLY A 299 -9.00 1.04 0.22
C GLY A 299 -8.18 0.19 -0.75
N THR A 300 -6.86 0.08 -0.52
CA THR A 300 -5.97 -0.79 -1.31
C THR A 300 -6.39 -2.26 -1.20
N GLY A 301 -6.67 -2.76 0.02
CA GLY A 301 -7.15 -4.12 0.23
C GLY A 301 -8.47 -4.40 -0.46
N ALA A 302 -9.43 -3.46 -0.40
CA ALA A 302 -10.73 -3.59 -1.05
C ALA A 302 -10.62 -3.59 -2.58
N ILE A 303 -9.81 -2.70 -3.17
CA ILE A 303 -9.55 -2.66 -4.62
C ILE A 303 -8.89 -3.97 -5.07
N SER A 304 -7.89 -4.45 -4.33
CA SER A 304 -7.21 -5.71 -4.63
C SER A 304 -8.14 -6.93 -4.46
N GLY A 305 -9.02 -6.92 -3.46
CA GLY A 305 -10.05 -7.93 -3.27
C GLY A 305 -11.11 -7.95 -4.38
N MET A 306 -11.57 -6.78 -4.84
CA MET A 306 -12.45 -6.67 -6.02
C MET A 306 -11.76 -7.18 -7.28
N ALA A 307 -10.47 -6.88 -7.46
CA ALA A 307 -9.67 -7.44 -8.54
C ALA A 307 -9.60 -8.98 -8.47
N ALA A 308 -9.46 -9.56 -7.27
CA ALA A 308 -9.48 -11.01 -7.07
C ALA A 308 -10.84 -11.62 -7.49
N ILE A 309 -11.95 -10.98 -7.12
CA ILE A 309 -13.30 -11.41 -7.51
C ILE A 309 -13.46 -11.37 -9.05
N PHE A 310 -13.02 -10.29 -9.69
CA PHE A 310 -13.04 -10.18 -11.15
C PHE A 310 -12.21 -11.28 -11.82
N VAL A 311 -11.01 -11.54 -11.31
CA VAL A 311 -10.13 -12.62 -11.81
C VAL A 311 -10.79 -13.99 -11.67
N ASN A 312 -11.53 -14.24 -10.58
CA ASN A 312 -12.27 -15.48 -10.37
C ASN A 312 -13.48 -15.66 -11.30
N GLN A 313 -13.93 -14.60 -11.96
CA GLN A 313 -15.05 -14.65 -12.92
C GLN A 313 -14.58 -14.54 -14.38
N SER A 314 -13.28 -14.29 -14.59
CA SER A 314 -12.71 -14.04 -15.91
C SER A 314 -11.94 -15.25 -16.43
N ASP A 315 -11.83 -15.36 -17.74
CA ASP A 315 -11.01 -16.35 -18.42
C ASP A 315 -9.51 -15.98 -18.36
N THR A 316 -8.64 -16.95 -18.64
CA THR A 316 -7.17 -16.81 -18.57
C THR A 316 -6.65 -15.66 -19.42
N LEU A 317 -7.32 -15.32 -20.52
CA LEU A 317 -6.89 -14.27 -21.43
C LEU A 317 -7.35 -12.88 -20.98
N THR A 318 -8.40 -12.79 -20.15
CA THR A 318 -8.92 -11.51 -19.62
C THR A 318 -8.35 -11.18 -18.25
N SER A 319 -8.08 -12.16 -17.39
CA SER A 319 -7.51 -11.93 -16.04
C SER A 319 -6.24 -11.04 -16.02
N PRO A 320 -5.29 -11.12 -16.98
CA PRO A 320 -4.13 -10.24 -17.02
C PRO A 320 -4.47 -8.74 -17.10
N ALA A 321 -5.64 -8.37 -17.65
CA ALA A 321 -6.10 -6.99 -17.75
C ALA A 321 -6.24 -6.29 -16.38
N VAL A 322 -6.40 -7.06 -15.30
CA VAL A 322 -6.50 -6.53 -13.93
C VAL A 322 -5.27 -6.89 -13.09
N ILE A 323 -4.73 -8.10 -13.24
CA ILE A 323 -3.55 -8.56 -12.49
C ILE A 323 -2.35 -7.65 -12.76
N ILE A 324 -2.08 -7.31 -14.02
CA ILE A 324 -0.90 -6.53 -14.40
C ILE A 324 -0.98 -5.09 -13.83
N PRO A 325 -2.09 -4.33 -13.98
CA PRO A 325 -2.21 -3.01 -13.37
C PRO A 325 -2.07 -3.01 -11.85
N VAL A 326 -2.62 -4.00 -11.16
CA VAL A 326 -2.49 -4.13 -9.70
C VAL A 326 -1.03 -4.39 -9.34
N ALA A 327 -0.37 -5.35 -9.99
CA ALA A 327 1.04 -5.66 -9.78
C ALA A 327 1.96 -4.45 -10.05
N LEU A 328 1.72 -3.71 -11.13
CA LEU A 328 2.47 -2.48 -11.45
C LEU A 328 2.20 -1.38 -10.41
N SER A 329 0.97 -1.23 -9.95
CA SER A 329 0.59 -0.25 -8.92
C SER A 329 1.25 -0.56 -7.58
N ILE A 330 1.40 -1.84 -7.24
CA ILE A 330 2.12 -2.32 -6.05
C ILE A 330 3.62 -2.09 -6.19
N LEU A 331 4.19 -2.41 -7.35
CA LEU A 331 5.59 -2.12 -7.64
C LEU A 331 5.86 -0.62 -7.48
N LEU A 332 5.01 0.22 -8.07
CA LEU A 332 5.08 1.68 -7.93
C LEU A 332 4.96 2.14 -6.48
N MET A 333 4.01 1.60 -5.72
CA MET A 333 3.85 1.95 -4.31
C MET A 333 5.05 1.51 -3.47
N GLY A 334 5.54 0.29 -3.65
CA GLY A 334 6.74 -0.21 -2.96
C GLY A 334 7.97 0.63 -3.29
N VAL A 335 8.15 0.98 -4.56
CA VAL A 335 9.20 1.89 -5.03
C VAL A 335 9.07 3.29 -4.41
N TYR A 336 7.85 3.82 -4.33
CA TYR A 336 7.57 5.12 -3.73
C TYR A 336 7.97 5.11 -2.25
N LEU A 337 7.45 4.14 -1.51
CA LEU A 337 7.64 4.05 -0.07
C LEU A 337 9.09 3.71 0.28
N ALA A 338 9.80 2.95 -0.54
CA ALA A 338 11.21 2.59 -0.31
C ALA A 338 12.15 3.81 -0.35
N GLN A 339 11.79 4.87 -1.08
CA GLN A 339 12.59 6.09 -1.14
C GLN A 339 12.55 6.92 0.13
N LEU A 340 11.51 6.73 0.95
CA LEU A 340 11.37 7.47 2.20
C LEU A 340 12.42 6.95 3.18
N ARG A 341 13.37 7.82 3.51
CA ARG A 341 14.43 7.52 4.46
C ARG A 341 13.84 7.61 5.87
N VAL A 342 13.53 6.45 6.45
CA VAL A 342 12.99 6.33 7.82
C VAL A 342 14.09 6.52 8.88
N TYR A 343 15.35 6.22 8.55
CA TYR A 343 16.47 6.26 9.49
C TYR A 343 17.46 7.40 9.14
N PRO A 344 17.99 8.12 10.15
CA PRO A 344 18.96 9.20 9.95
C PRO A 344 20.31 8.67 9.42
N GLU A 345 20.98 9.47 8.58
CA GLU A 345 22.24 9.11 7.88
C GLU A 345 23.37 8.63 8.81
N LYS A 346 23.36 9.04 10.08
CA LYS A 346 24.38 8.65 11.08
C LYS A 346 24.42 7.15 11.38
N GLU A 347 23.32 6.40 11.19
CA GLU A 347 23.35 4.93 11.33
C GLU A 347 23.98 4.25 10.10
N PHE A 348 23.93 4.90 8.93
CA PHE A 348 24.52 4.36 7.69
C PHE A 348 26.02 4.62 7.59
N SER A 349 26.54 5.69 8.20
CA SER A 349 27.99 5.95 8.25
C SER A 349 28.75 4.87 9.03
N LEU A 350 28.13 4.26 10.05
CA LEU A 350 28.71 3.16 10.83
C LEU A 350 28.81 1.84 10.04
N LEU A 351 28.07 1.70 8.94
CA LEU A 351 28.13 0.54 8.06
C LEU A 351 29.11 0.74 6.89
N ARG A 352 29.68 1.94 6.73
CA ARG A 352 30.58 2.30 5.61
C ARG A 352 31.90 1.50 5.61
N GLU A 353 32.31 0.98 6.77
CA GLU A 353 33.55 0.20 6.93
C GLU A 353 33.39 -1.31 6.62
N LYS A 354 32.18 -1.81 6.35
CA LYS A 354 31.99 -3.22 5.97
C LYS A 354 32.10 -3.40 4.46
N ARG A 355 32.78 -4.48 4.03
CA ARG A 355 33.04 -4.89 2.63
C ARG A 355 31.80 -4.96 1.68
N TYR A 356 30.59 -4.80 2.21
CA TYR A 356 29.31 -4.80 1.49
C TYR A 356 28.80 -3.40 1.08
N THR A 357 29.64 -2.37 1.21
CA THR A 357 29.29 -0.97 0.92
C THR A 357 29.25 -0.47 -0.54
N PRO A 358 29.52 -1.25 -1.62
CA PRO A 358 29.29 -0.73 -2.97
C PRO A 358 27.79 -0.62 -3.32
N ILE A 359 26.93 -1.44 -2.71
CA ILE A 359 25.53 -1.63 -3.15
C ILE A 359 24.66 -0.39 -2.88
N LEU A 360 25.01 0.43 -1.88
CA LEU A 360 24.25 1.63 -1.50
C LEU A 360 24.59 2.87 -2.34
N VAL A 361 25.78 2.92 -2.96
CA VAL A 361 26.15 3.97 -3.93
C VAL A 361 25.66 3.58 -5.34
N GLU A 362 25.58 2.29 -5.65
CA GLU A 362 24.91 1.73 -6.84
C GLU A 362 23.38 1.89 -6.83
N LEU A 363 22.76 2.34 -5.73
CA LEU A 363 21.32 2.52 -5.63
C LEU A 363 20.78 3.61 -6.58
N THR A 364 21.62 4.53 -7.03
CA THR A 364 21.27 5.48 -8.11
C THR A 364 21.11 4.75 -9.45
N TYR A 365 21.95 3.75 -9.75
CA TYR A 365 21.77 2.84 -10.90
C TYR A 365 20.53 1.95 -10.71
N LYS A 366 20.22 1.50 -9.49
CA LYS A 366 18.97 0.75 -9.22
C LYS A 366 17.71 1.55 -9.52
N ARG A 367 17.70 2.88 -9.34
CA ARG A 367 16.53 3.71 -9.67
C ARG A 367 16.20 3.67 -11.17
N GLN A 368 17.21 3.76 -12.02
CA GLN A 368 17.05 3.63 -13.47
C GLN A 368 16.60 2.22 -13.85
N ILE A 369 17.19 1.19 -13.24
CA ILE A 369 16.78 -0.21 -13.45
C ILE A 369 15.31 -0.41 -13.08
N MET A 370 14.82 0.15 -11.96
CA MET A 370 13.41 0.06 -11.58
C MET A 370 12.48 0.74 -12.59
N LEU A 371 12.89 1.87 -13.16
CA LEU A 371 12.13 2.55 -14.23
C LEU A 371 12.10 1.72 -15.52
N VAL A 372 13.22 1.09 -15.87
CA VAL A 372 13.33 0.18 -17.01
C VAL A 372 12.41 -1.04 -16.82
N ILE A 373 12.40 -1.65 -15.63
CA ILE A 373 11.51 -2.78 -15.29
C ILE A 373 10.03 -2.35 -15.33
N LEU A 374 9.71 -1.19 -14.76
CA LEU A 374 8.36 -0.63 -14.80
C LEU A 374 7.92 -0.41 -16.24
N ASP A 375 8.76 0.20 -17.08
CA ASP A 375 8.43 0.50 -18.48
C ASP A 375 8.32 -0.74 -19.33
N PHE A 376 9.17 -1.73 -19.10
CA PHE A 376 9.01 -3.05 -19.72
C PHE A 376 7.60 -3.60 -19.44
N GLY A 377 7.15 -3.53 -18.19
CA GLY A 377 5.80 -3.94 -17.79
C GLY A 377 4.70 -3.08 -18.42
N LEU A 378 4.85 -1.75 -18.42
CA LEU A 378 3.87 -0.82 -19.02
C LEU A 378 3.76 -1.00 -20.53
N ILE A 379 4.89 -1.22 -21.23
CA ILE A 379 4.93 -1.47 -22.67
C ILE A 379 4.21 -2.78 -22.99
N ALA A 380 4.54 -3.86 -22.29
CA ALA A 380 3.91 -5.15 -22.48
C ALA A 380 2.40 -5.08 -22.20
N PHE A 381 2.02 -4.37 -21.13
CA PHE A 381 0.62 -4.17 -20.75
C PHE A 381 -0.15 -3.32 -21.76
N ALA A 382 0.40 -2.19 -22.20
CA ALA A 382 -0.22 -1.32 -23.20
C ALA A 382 -0.48 -2.08 -24.50
N TYR A 383 0.51 -2.87 -24.93
CA TYR A 383 0.38 -3.66 -26.15
C TYR A 383 -0.66 -4.77 -25.99
N TYR A 384 -0.63 -5.52 -24.88
CA TYR A 384 -1.67 -6.52 -24.57
C TYR A 384 -3.08 -5.90 -24.54
N LEU A 385 -3.23 -4.76 -23.85
CA LEU A 385 -4.51 -4.08 -23.72
C LEU A 385 -5.01 -3.54 -25.07
N SER A 386 -4.11 -3.14 -25.96
CA SER A 386 -4.47 -2.71 -27.32
C SER A 386 -5.14 -3.83 -28.13
N TYR A 387 -4.65 -5.08 -28.02
CA TYR A 387 -5.32 -6.23 -28.63
C TYR A 387 -6.65 -6.54 -27.96
N ARG A 388 -6.69 -6.47 -26.61
CA ARG A 388 -7.91 -6.79 -25.86
C ARG A 388 -9.05 -5.79 -26.12
N LEU A 389 -8.71 -4.52 -26.31
CA LEU A 389 -9.67 -3.47 -26.68
C LEU A 389 -10.07 -3.52 -28.16
N ARG A 390 -9.19 -4.02 -29.03
CA ARG A 390 -9.44 -4.07 -30.48
C ARG A 390 -10.32 -5.24 -30.88
N PHE A 391 -10.17 -6.39 -30.23
CA PHE A 391 -10.81 -7.64 -30.64
C PHE A 391 -11.78 -8.14 -29.58
N ASP A 392 -12.96 -8.57 -30.04
CA ASP A 392 -13.98 -9.20 -29.21
C ASP A 392 -13.47 -10.51 -28.60
N ALA A 393 -14.15 -10.96 -27.53
CA ALA A 393 -13.75 -12.16 -26.77
C ALA A 393 -13.64 -13.43 -27.61
N SER A 394 -14.43 -13.58 -28.68
CA SER A 394 -14.38 -14.74 -29.59
C SER A 394 -13.18 -14.72 -30.54
N ALA A 395 -12.77 -13.54 -31.00
CA ALA A 395 -11.67 -13.38 -31.95
C ALA A 395 -10.30 -13.25 -31.27
N PHE A 396 -10.27 -12.77 -30.01
CA PHE A 396 -9.03 -12.52 -29.27
C PHE A 396 -8.07 -13.72 -29.19
N PRO A 397 -8.50 -14.98 -28.95
CA PRO A 397 -7.58 -16.12 -28.88
C PRO A 397 -6.77 -16.35 -30.16
N ILE A 398 -7.33 -16.04 -31.33
CA ILE A 398 -6.65 -16.17 -32.63
C ILE A 398 -5.53 -15.14 -32.71
N TYR A 399 -5.85 -13.87 -32.43
CA TYR A 399 -4.90 -12.76 -32.46
C TYR A 399 -3.93 -12.74 -31.28
N PHE A 400 -4.21 -13.47 -30.19
CA PHE A 400 -3.31 -13.56 -29.04
C PHE A 400 -1.98 -14.25 -29.40
N LYS A 401 -2.00 -15.21 -30.33
CA LYS A 401 -0.77 -15.83 -30.85
C LYS A 401 0.09 -14.81 -31.61
N VAL A 402 -0.56 -14.00 -32.45
CA VAL A 402 0.08 -12.91 -33.20
C VAL A 402 0.68 -11.86 -32.26
N PHE A 403 -0.06 -11.51 -31.19
CA PHE A 403 0.44 -10.67 -30.10
C PHE A 403 1.71 -11.25 -29.46
N LEU A 404 1.70 -12.52 -29.05
CA LEU A 404 2.85 -13.15 -28.39
C LEU A 404 4.10 -13.19 -29.27
N GLN A 405 3.93 -13.42 -30.57
CA GLN A 405 5.04 -13.43 -31.53
C GLN A 405 5.63 -12.02 -31.73
N SER A 406 4.78 -10.99 -31.82
CA SER A 406 5.21 -9.60 -32.05
C SER A 406 5.70 -8.87 -30.79
N LEU A 407 5.26 -9.30 -29.61
CA LEU A 407 5.57 -8.65 -28.33
C LEU A 407 7.08 -8.39 -28.10
N PRO A 408 8.00 -9.36 -28.28
CA PRO A 408 9.44 -9.11 -28.08
C PRO A 408 10.00 -8.01 -28.99
N ALA A 409 9.58 -7.99 -30.26
CA ALA A 409 10.02 -6.98 -31.22
C ALA A 409 9.51 -5.59 -30.84
N VAL A 410 8.24 -5.48 -30.44
CA VAL A 410 7.63 -4.22 -29.99
C VAL A 410 8.31 -3.70 -28.71
N ILE A 411 8.57 -4.57 -27.74
CA ILE A 411 9.32 -4.20 -26.53
C ILE A 411 10.71 -3.70 -26.90
N ALA A 412 11.47 -4.44 -27.71
CA ALA A 412 12.82 -4.05 -28.09
C ALA A 412 12.86 -2.67 -28.77
N CYS A 413 11.98 -2.45 -29.76
CA CYS A 413 11.88 -1.17 -30.47
C CYS A 413 11.58 -0.01 -29.49
N LYS A 414 10.59 -0.19 -28.61
CA LYS A 414 10.21 0.85 -27.65
C LYS A 414 11.30 1.14 -26.63
N MET A 415 11.93 0.12 -26.07
CA MET A 415 13.01 0.28 -25.10
C MET A 415 14.22 0.99 -25.71
N ILE A 416 14.60 0.65 -26.96
CA ILE A 416 15.69 1.33 -27.68
C ILE A 416 15.38 2.81 -27.88
N VAL A 417 14.17 3.14 -28.37
CA VAL A 417 13.80 4.54 -28.59
C VAL A 417 13.72 5.31 -27.27
N PHE A 418 13.17 4.72 -26.22
CA PHE A 418 13.10 5.36 -24.89
C PHE A 418 14.49 5.62 -24.32
N PHE A 419 15.43 4.69 -24.54
CA PHE A 419 16.83 4.87 -24.18
C PHE A 419 17.49 6.02 -24.96
N ILE A 420 17.33 6.06 -26.28
CA ILE A 420 17.90 7.11 -27.16
C ILE A 420 17.34 8.50 -26.81
N PHE A 421 16.03 8.61 -26.59
CA PHE A 421 15.36 9.86 -26.21
C PHE A 421 15.66 10.29 -24.76
N GLY A 422 16.44 9.51 -24.01
CA GLY A 422 16.88 9.87 -22.67
C GLY A 422 15.77 9.84 -21.62
N ILE A 423 14.70 9.05 -21.82
CA ILE A 423 13.59 8.91 -20.86
C ILE A 423 14.11 8.48 -19.48
N TYR A 424 15.18 7.68 -19.45
CA TYR A 424 15.79 7.17 -18.21
C TYR A 424 16.87 8.11 -17.62
N ARG A 425 17.18 9.22 -18.29
CA ARG A 425 18.20 10.19 -17.83
C ARG A 425 17.62 11.32 -16.95
N GLY A 426 16.28 11.45 -16.91
CA GLY A 426 15.61 12.51 -16.15
C GLY A 426 15.76 12.38 -14.63
N ILE A 427 15.78 13.51 -13.94
CA ILE A 427 15.77 13.55 -12.46
C ILE A 427 14.35 13.25 -11.97
N TRP A 428 14.23 12.16 -11.22
CA TRP A 428 12.95 11.63 -10.74
C TRP A 428 12.22 12.62 -9.82
N GLY A 429 10.91 12.80 -10.05
CA GLY A 429 10.05 13.70 -9.26
C GLY A 429 9.88 15.11 -9.81
N TYR A 430 10.64 15.51 -10.83
CA TYR A 430 10.63 16.86 -11.41
C TYR A 430 10.20 16.84 -12.89
N MET A 431 9.09 16.18 -13.21
CA MET A 431 8.59 16.21 -14.59
C MET A 431 8.26 17.65 -14.98
N SER A 432 8.99 18.19 -15.97
CA SER A 432 8.72 19.50 -16.55
C SER A 432 7.63 19.42 -17.63
N SER A 433 7.05 20.56 -18.01
CA SER A 433 6.13 20.60 -19.16
C SER A 433 6.83 20.21 -20.46
N ASN A 434 8.15 20.41 -20.57
CA ASN A 434 8.94 19.98 -21.72
C ASN A 434 9.07 18.46 -21.79
N ASP A 435 9.12 17.79 -20.64
CA ASP A 435 9.25 16.32 -20.58
C ASP A 435 8.01 15.65 -21.19
N VAL A 436 6.83 16.25 -21.06
CA VAL A 436 5.60 15.75 -21.69
C VAL A 436 5.77 15.63 -23.20
N PHE A 437 6.36 16.64 -23.84
CA PHE A 437 6.64 16.61 -25.28
C PHE A 437 7.71 15.58 -25.65
N VAL A 438 8.71 15.37 -24.78
CA VAL A 438 9.72 14.31 -24.98
C VAL A 438 9.05 12.94 -24.95
N TYR A 439 8.19 12.67 -23.97
CA TYR A 439 7.47 11.39 -23.87
C TYR A 439 6.53 11.15 -25.05
N LEU A 440 5.80 12.19 -25.50
CA LEU A 440 4.94 12.12 -26.68
C LEU A 440 5.72 11.79 -27.96
N LYS A 441 6.84 12.47 -28.20
CA LYS A 441 7.70 12.23 -29.37
C LYS A 441 8.34 10.85 -29.32
N ALA A 442 8.86 10.46 -28.16
CA ALA A 442 9.50 9.17 -27.96
C ALA A 442 8.50 8.02 -28.15
N SER A 443 7.30 8.10 -27.56
CA SER A 443 6.27 7.06 -27.72
C SER A 443 5.77 6.95 -29.17
N PHE A 444 5.63 8.08 -29.86
CA PHE A 444 5.24 8.11 -31.26
C PHE A 444 6.29 7.44 -32.15
N LEU A 445 7.56 7.86 -32.04
CA LEU A 445 8.65 7.29 -32.84
C LEU A 445 8.89 5.82 -32.52
N ALA A 446 8.76 5.44 -31.24
CA ALA A 446 8.84 4.06 -30.80
C ALA A 446 7.76 3.17 -31.41
N THR A 447 6.53 3.69 -31.51
CA THR A 447 5.42 3.00 -32.17
C THR A 447 5.66 2.88 -33.67
N LEU A 448 6.13 3.95 -34.32
CA LEU A 448 6.47 3.93 -35.74
C LEU A 448 7.56 2.90 -36.05
N LEU A 449 8.63 2.87 -35.25
CA LEU A 449 9.69 1.87 -35.37
C LEU A 449 9.15 0.44 -35.16
N SER A 450 8.24 0.25 -34.20
CA SER A 450 7.59 -1.04 -33.96
C SER A 450 6.75 -1.50 -35.16
N VAL A 451 6.00 -0.60 -35.79
CA VAL A 451 5.24 -0.88 -37.02
C VAL A 451 6.18 -1.30 -38.16
N VAL A 452 7.28 -0.58 -38.35
CA VAL A 452 8.29 -0.90 -39.37
C VAL A 452 8.91 -2.28 -39.10
N ALA A 453 9.35 -2.54 -37.87
CA ALA A 453 9.92 -3.83 -37.49
C ALA A 453 8.94 -4.99 -37.70
N VAL A 454 7.68 -4.84 -37.28
CA VAL A 454 6.64 -5.86 -37.48
C VAL A 454 6.35 -6.07 -38.97
N THR A 455 6.36 -5.01 -39.78
CA THR A 455 6.19 -5.11 -41.24
C THR A 455 7.34 -5.87 -41.89
N PHE A 456 8.59 -5.60 -41.52
CA PHE A 456 9.74 -6.30 -42.09
C PHE A 456 9.84 -7.77 -41.66
N ILE A 457 9.56 -8.07 -40.39
CA ILE A 457 9.72 -9.41 -39.84
C ILE A 457 8.54 -10.32 -40.22
N TYR A 458 7.31 -9.80 -40.11
CA TYR A 458 6.08 -10.59 -40.23
C TYR A 458 5.24 -10.23 -41.47
N ARG A 459 5.73 -9.34 -42.34
CA ARG A 459 5.03 -8.87 -43.55
C ARG A 459 3.65 -8.25 -43.31
N PHE A 460 3.35 -7.94 -42.06
CA PHE A 460 2.04 -7.44 -41.60
C PHE A 460 0.87 -8.40 -41.90
N GLU A 461 1.14 -9.68 -42.16
CA GLU A 461 0.12 -10.71 -42.33
C GLU A 461 -0.58 -10.93 -40.97
N ASP A 462 -1.92 -10.87 -40.96
CA ASP A 462 -2.78 -10.95 -39.77
C ASP A 462 -2.69 -9.79 -38.74
N PHE A 463 -1.97 -8.71 -39.06
CA PHE A 463 -1.88 -7.53 -38.18
C PHE A 463 -2.91 -6.45 -38.52
N SER A 464 -3.63 -5.97 -37.51
CA SER A 464 -4.49 -4.79 -37.64
C SER A 464 -3.71 -3.50 -37.34
N LYS A 465 -3.66 -2.57 -38.32
CA LYS A 465 -3.00 -1.25 -38.17
C LYS A 465 -3.53 -0.44 -36.99
N GLY A 466 -4.81 -0.62 -36.64
CA GLY A 466 -5.46 0.09 -35.53
C GLY A 466 -4.89 -0.26 -34.15
N ILE A 467 -4.26 -1.43 -34.00
CA ILE A 467 -3.64 -1.87 -32.73
C ILE A 467 -2.54 -0.91 -32.32
N PHE A 468 -1.66 -0.51 -33.25
CA PHE A 468 -0.53 0.37 -32.97
C PHE A 468 -0.99 1.80 -32.61
N ILE A 469 -2.12 2.25 -33.15
CA ILE A 469 -2.71 3.55 -32.77
C ILE A 469 -3.21 3.47 -31.33
N ILE A 470 -3.98 2.44 -30.98
CA ILE A 470 -4.49 2.23 -29.61
C ILE A 470 -3.32 2.09 -28.64
N ASP A 471 -2.33 1.26 -28.98
CA ASP A 471 -1.12 1.06 -28.20
C ASP A 471 -0.34 2.36 -27.97
N TRP A 472 -0.18 3.22 -28.99
CA TRP A 472 0.47 4.52 -28.84
C TRP A 472 -0.25 5.42 -27.82
N PHE A 473 -1.57 5.51 -27.88
CA PHE A 473 -2.35 6.28 -26.90
C PHE A 473 -2.20 5.69 -25.50
N LEU A 474 -2.30 4.36 -25.37
CA LEU A 474 -2.19 3.66 -24.09
C LEU A 474 -0.80 3.84 -23.46
N ILE A 475 0.28 3.57 -24.20
CA ILE A 475 1.63 3.69 -23.65
C ILE A 475 1.95 5.14 -23.29
N THR A 476 1.55 6.10 -24.13
CA THR A 476 1.74 7.53 -23.83
C THR A 476 1.00 7.91 -22.54
N GLY A 477 -0.27 7.52 -22.42
CA GLY A 477 -1.07 7.78 -21.24
C GLY A 477 -0.51 7.12 -19.98
N LEU A 478 -0.04 5.88 -20.08
CA LEU A 478 0.57 5.14 -18.98
C LEU A 478 1.91 5.74 -18.54
N LEU A 479 2.76 6.16 -19.47
CA LEU A 479 3.99 6.88 -19.16
C LEU A 479 3.65 8.19 -18.44
N LEU A 480 2.86 9.08 -19.07
CA LEU A 480 2.50 10.36 -18.46
C LEU A 480 1.80 10.20 -17.11
N GLY A 481 0.91 9.22 -16.99
CA GLY A 481 0.20 8.91 -15.74
C GLY A 481 1.14 8.43 -14.64
N THR A 482 2.04 7.49 -14.94
CA THR A 482 2.98 6.97 -13.93
C THR A 482 4.01 8.01 -13.50
N ARG A 483 4.50 8.87 -14.39
CA ARG A 483 5.46 9.93 -13.99
C ARG A 483 4.77 11.15 -13.41
N GLY A 484 3.61 11.50 -13.92
CA GLY A 484 2.77 12.58 -13.41
C GLY A 484 2.29 12.28 -12.00
N SER A 485 1.94 11.02 -11.70
CA SER A 485 1.58 10.60 -10.35
C SER A 485 2.71 10.87 -9.36
N PHE A 486 3.98 10.57 -9.69
CA PHE A 486 5.11 10.89 -8.83
C PHE A 486 5.23 12.39 -8.53
N ARG A 487 5.10 13.26 -9.54
CA ARG A 487 5.16 14.71 -9.36
C ARG A 487 4.03 15.22 -8.47
N ILE A 488 2.79 14.87 -8.83
CA ILE A 488 1.59 15.28 -8.09
C ILE A 488 1.68 14.84 -6.64
N PHE A 489 2.12 13.60 -6.44
CA PHE A 489 2.21 13.01 -5.12
C PHE A 489 3.28 13.69 -4.25
N HIS A 490 4.47 13.92 -4.79
CA HIS A 490 5.54 14.66 -4.11
C HIS A 490 5.13 16.10 -3.75
N ASP A 491 4.48 16.80 -4.69
CA ASP A 491 3.99 18.17 -4.49
C ASP A 491 2.91 18.25 -3.41
N ILE A 492 1.97 17.28 -3.36
CA ILE A 492 0.94 17.21 -2.32
C ILE A 492 1.56 16.92 -0.96
N MET A 493 2.54 16.02 -0.90
CA MET A 493 3.20 15.66 0.34
C MET A 493 3.98 16.82 0.95
N LYS A 494 4.83 17.50 0.16
CA LYS A 494 5.59 18.66 0.64
C LYS A 494 4.69 19.70 1.30
N ARG A 495 3.50 19.93 0.74
CA ARG A 495 2.53 20.89 1.30
C ARG A 495 1.94 20.43 2.63
N LYS A 496 1.74 19.12 2.82
CA LYS A 496 1.19 18.54 4.05
C LYS A 496 2.21 18.44 5.17
N THR A 497 3.48 18.21 4.84
CA THR A 497 4.57 18.10 5.82
C THR A 497 5.06 19.44 6.35
N LEU A 498 4.69 20.56 5.72
CA LEU A 498 5.00 21.90 6.23
C LEU A 498 4.34 22.15 7.59
N ASP A 499 5.19 22.43 8.57
CA ASP A 499 4.83 22.75 9.94
C ASP A 499 5.46 24.08 10.36
N GLY A 500 4.85 24.74 11.34
CA GLY A 500 5.29 26.02 11.89
C GLY A 500 4.28 27.16 11.70
N GLU A 501 4.79 28.39 11.67
CA GLU A 501 3.98 29.61 11.77
C GLU A 501 3.07 29.78 10.54
N LYS A 502 1.77 29.98 10.75
CA LYS A 502 0.82 30.21 9.65
C LYS A 502 1.02 31.59 9.07
N ILE A 503 1.29 31.67 7.76
CA ILE A 503 1.57 32.94 7.09
C ILE A 503 0.68 33.22 5.90
N LEU A 504 0.53 34.51 5.59
CA LEU A 504 -0.04 34.99 4.34
C LEU A 504 1.06 35.61 3.48
N ILE A 505 1.03 35.32 2.17
CA ILE A 505 1.96 35.90 1.22
C ILE A 505 1.28 37.10 0.54
N TYR A 506 1.83 38.29 0.73
CA TYR A 506 1.33 39.49 0.06
C TYR A 506 2.05 39.66 -1.28
N GLY A 507 1.26 39.69 -2.36
CA GLY A 507 1.68 39.72 -3.76
C GLY A 507 1.56 38.36 -4.47
N ALA A 508 0.53 38.19 -5.29
CA ALA A 508 0.33 37.01 -6.15
C ALA A 508 0.88 37.25 -7.56
N GLY A 509 2.12 37.74 -7.64
CA GLY A 509 2.89 37.91 -8.88
C GLY A 509 4.06 36.93 -8.98
N ARG A 510 5.00 37.18 -9.91
CA ARG A 510 6.22 36.34 -10.07
C ARG A 510 7.03 36.23 -8.76
N GLY A 511 7.21 37.33 -8.03
CA GLY A 511 7.94 37.31 -6.75
C GLY A 511 7.28 36.42 -5.70
N GLY A 512 5.94 36.49 -5.58
CA GLY A 512 5.18 35.65 -4.66
C GLY A 512 5.18 34.17 -5.05
N GLU A 513 5.17 33.89 -6.35
CA GLU A 513 5.33 32.52 -6.85
C GLU A 513 6.70 31.94 -6.47
N ILE A 514 7.78 32.70 -6.65
CA ILE A 514 9.14 32.25 -6.30
C ILE A 514 9.28 32.09 -4.79
N LEU A 515 8.79 33.05 -4.00
CA LEU A 515 8.75 32.96 -2.54
C LEU A 515 8.00 31.69 -2.08
N LEU A 516 6.85 31.39 -2.67
CA LEU A 516 6.15 30.15 -2.35
C LEU A 516 6.98 28.92 -2.70
N ARG A 517 7.65 28.88 -3.86
CA ARG A 517 8.53 27.76 -4.20
C ARG A 517 9.69 27.61 -3.22
N GLU A 518 10.27 28.71 -2.73
CA GLU A 518 11.30 28.68 -1.69
C GLU A 518 10.76 28.11 -0.39
N ILE A 519 9.57 28.55 0.05
CA ILE A 519 8.90 28.01 1.25
C ILE A 519 8.65 26.50 1.13
N LEU A 520 8.18 26.03 -0.03
CA LEU A 520 7.90 24.61 -0.25
C LEU A 520 9.17 23.74 -0.33
N ASN A 521 10.33 24.34 -0.61
CA ASN A 521 11.59 23.61 -0.77
C ASN A 521 12.57 23.78 0.40
N ASN A 522 12.33 24.75 1.29
CA ASN A 522 13.22 25.07 2.40
C ASN A 522 12.54 24.83 3.76
N GLU A 523 12.66 23.60 4.26
CA GLU A 523 12.07 23.19 5.55
C GLU A 523 12.60 23.98 6.75
N LYS A 524 13.76 24.66 6.63
CA LYS A 524 14.33 25.46 7.72
C LYS A 524 13.50 26.69 8.05
N LEU A 525 12.67 27.15 7.12
CA LEU A 525 11.86 28.35 7.32
C LEU A 525 10.76 28.17 8.38
N LYS A 526 10.32 26.92 8.65
CA LYS A 526 9.27 26.58 9.64
C LYS A 526 8.03 27.49 9.53
N VAL A 527 7.56 27.68 8.29
CA VAL A 527 6.36 28.47 7.99
C VAL A 527 5.37 27.65 7.17
N LYS A 528 4.08 27.90 7.40
CA LYS A 528 2.97 27.25 6.69
C LYS A 528 2.15 28.30 5.93
N PRO A 529 2.26 28.38 4.60
CA PRO A 529 1.48 29.33 3.83
C PRO A 529 0.00 28.93 3.84
N ILE A 530 -0.89 29.88 4.12
CA ILE A 530 -2.36 29.68 4.08
C ILE A 530 -2.95 30.15 2.74
N GLY A 531 -2.38 31.19 2.16
CA GLY A 531 -2.84 31.76 0.90
C GLY A 531 -2.12 33.06 0.56
N PHE A 532 -2.54 33.65 -0.55
CA PHE A 532 -2.05 34.93 -1.03
C PHE A 532 -3.05 36.06 -0.75
N ILE A 533 -2.53 37.27 -0.65
CA ILE A 533 -3.28 38.53 -0.72
C ILE A 533 -2.73 39.32 -1.89
N ASP A 534 -3.60 39.81 -2.77
CA ASP A 534 -3.24 40.64 -3.91
C ASP A 534 -4.36 41.66 -4.13
N ASP A 535 -3.98 42.90 -4.44
CA ASP A 535 -4.94 43.99 -4.62
C ASP A 535 -5.53 44.02 -6.03
N ASP A 536 -5.00 43.22 -6.96
CA ASP A 536 -5.59 43.05 -8.29
C ASP A 536 -6.92 42.28 -8.21
N PRO A 537 -8.07 42.93 -8.50
CA PRO A 537 -9.37 42.29 -8.41
C PRO A 537 -9.54 41.11 -9.38
N LEU A 538 -8.78 41.07 -10.48
CA LEU A 538 -8.82 39.96 -11.45
C LEU A 538 -8.18 38.68 -10.90
N LYS A 539 -7.36 38.79 -9.84
CA LYS A 539 -6.68 37.64 -9.21
C LYS A 539 -7.43 37.11 -8.00
N ILE A 540 -8.24 37.93 -7.32
CA ILE A 540 -8.97 37.54 -6.13
C ILE A 540 -9.90 36.35 -6.42
N GLY A 541 -9.91 35.34 -5.54
CA GLY A 541 -10.70 34.12 -5.71
C GLY A 541 -10.04 33.04 -6.59
N LYS A 542 -8.99 33.38 -7.36
CA LYS A 542 -8.20 32.40 -8.12
C LYS A 542 -7.19 31.68 -7.22
N LYS A 543 -6.55 30.65 -7.74
CA LYS A 543 -5.47 29.90 -7.08
C LYS A 543 -4.15 30.11 -7.80
N LEU A 544 -3.08 30.34 -7.05
CA LEU A 544 -1.70 30.38 -7.54
C LEU A 544 -0.94 29.20 -6.95
N GLN A 545 -0.40 28.31 -7.79
CA GLN A 545 0.30 27.08 -7.36
C GLN A 545 -0.54 26.21 -6.39
N GLY A 546 -1.87 26.29 -6.47
CA GLY A 546 -2.81 25.56 -5.60
C GLY A 546 -3.21 26.28 -4.30
N TYR A 547 -2.62 27.44 -4.00
CA TYR A 547 -3.00 28.27 -2.85
C TYR A 547 -4.00 29.36 -3.27
N PRO A 548 -5.07 29.60 -2.50
CA PRO A 548 -6.08 30.60 -2.84
C PRO A 548 -5.56 32.02 -2.66
N ILE A 549 -6.02 32.92 -3.52
CA ILE A 549 -5.87 34.37 -3.38
C ILE A 549 -7.11 34.88 -2.65
N LEU A 550 -6.96 35.13 -1.35
CA LEU A 550 -8.07 35.25 -0.39
C LEU A 550 -8.77 36.62 -0.42
N GLY A 551 -8.13 37.63 -1.00
CA GLY A 551 -8.64 38.99 -1.10
C GLY A 551 -7.51 40.02 -1.24
N GLY A 552 -7.89 41.29 -1.29
CA GLY A 552 -6.96 42.42 -1.16
C GLY A 552 -6.69 42.79 0.29
N ILE A 553 -5.91 43.85 0.49
CA ILE A 553 -5.45 44.32 1.80
C ILE A 553 -6.60 44.63 2.77
N GLU A 554 -7.77 45.02 2.27
CA GLU A 554 -8.94 45.36 3.10
C GLU A 554 -9.49 44.16 3.89
N LYS A 555 -9.39 42.95 3.31
CA LYS A 555 -9.85 41.71 3.97
C LYS A 555 -8.80 41.11 4.91
N LEU A 556 -7.62 41.73 5.02
CA LEU A 556 -6.52 41.20 5.84
C LEU A 556 -6.94 41.01 7.30
N ALA A 557 -7.67 41.97 7.88
CA ALA A 557 -8.11 41.90 9.28
C ALA A 557 -9.03 40.70 9.56
N SER A 558 -9.97 40.41 8.66
CA SER A 558 -10.90 39.29 8.81
C SER A 558 -10.21 37.94 8.57
N LEU A 559 -9.26 37.88 7.62
CA LEU A 559 -8.51 36.68 7.30
C LEU A 559 -7.55 36.26 8.42
N VAL A 560 -6.87 37.23 9.06
CA VAL A 560 -5.99 36.96 10.20
C VAL A 560 -6.76 36.34 11.36
N LYS A 561 -7.93 36.91 11.70
CA LYS A 561 -8.77 36.40 12.80
C LYS A 561 -9.36 35.02 12.48
N LYS A 562 -9.82 34.81 11.25
CA LYS A 562 -10.47 33.55 10.82
C LYS A 562 -9.50 32.37 10.79
N ASN A 563 -8.25 32.60 10.37
CA ASN A 563 -7.29 31.53 10.10
C ASN A 563 -6.15 31.43 11.11
N ASP A 564 -6.15 32.29 12.15
CA ASP A 564 -5.14 32.31 13.21
C ASP A 564 -3.71 32.46 12.63
N ILE A 565 -3.54 33.53 11.85
CA ILE A 565 -2.30 33.84 11.12
C ILE A 565 -1.28 34.47 12.07
N ASN A 566 -0.03 34.01 12.03
CA ASN A 566 1.07 34.48 12.87
C ASN A 566 1.89 35.60 12.22
N GLY A 567 1.94 35.66 10.88
CA GLY A 567 2.73 36.66 10.17
C GLY A 567 2.46 36.79 8.69
N LEU A 568 3.09 37.80 8.08
CA LEU A 568 3.02 38.09 6.65
C LEU A 568 4.41 38.00 6.02
N LEU A 569 4.45 37.40 4.83
CA LEU A 569 5.62 37.40 3.96
C LEU A 569 5.33 38.27 2.73
N VAL A 570 6.27 39.16 2.40
CA VAL A 570 6.08 40.15 1.34
C VAL A 570 7.10 39.89 0.23
N SER A 571 6.66 39.87 -1.02
CA SER A 571 7.52 39.55 -2.18
C SER A 571 7.92 40.75 -3.05
N PHE A 572 7.52 41.98 -2.71
CA PHE A 572 7.87 43.17 -3.51
C PHE A 572 9.23 43.72 -3.11
N THR A 573 9.94 44.27 -4.08
CA THR A 573 11.24 44.92 -3.89
C THR A 573 11.13 46.36 -3.36
N ASN A 574 9.99 47.04 -3.59
CA ASN A 574 9.84 48.47 -3.28
C ASN A 574 9.32 48.72 -1.85
N ARG A 575 10.24 49.12 -0.95
CA ARG A 575 9.97 49.43 0.46
C ARG A 575 9.15 50.71 0.69
N ASP A 576 9.07 51.58 -0.31
CA ASP A 576 8.43 52.90 -0.18
C ASP A 576 6.96 52.94 -0.59
N SER A 577 6.42 51.82 -1.08
CA SER A 577 5.01 51.73 -1.46
C SER A 577 4.06 52.02 -0.29
N GLU A 578 2.97 52.74 -0.57
CA GLU A 578 1.94 53.06 0.43
C GLU A 578 1.34 51.79 1.06
N ASN A 579 1.19 50.74 0.26
CA ASN A 579 0.73 49.43 0.72
C ASN A 579 1.69 48.76 1.71
N PHE A 580 3.02 48.89 1.52
CA PHE A 580 3.98 48.35 2.47
C PHE A 580 3.89 49.06 3.84
N LYS A 581 3.71 50.39 3.83
CA LYS A 581 3.49 51.17 5.05
C LYS A 581 2.20 50.75 5.77
N ARG A 582 1.10 50.54 5.03
CA ARG A 582 -0.18 50.03 5.57
C ARG A 582 -0.05 48.63 6.17
N ILE A 583 0.70 47.73 5.53
CA ILE A 583 0.94 46.38 6.08
C ILE A 583 1.79 46.43 7.34
N LYS A 584 2.84 47.27 7.32
CA LYS A 584 3.74 47.43 8.47
C LYS A 584 2.99 47.96 9.69
N SER A 585 2.13 48.97 9.52
CA SER A 585 1.30 49.49 10.61
C SER A 585 0.29 48.45 11.10
N PHE A 586 -0.37 47.74 10.19
CA PHE A 586 -1.32 46.67 10.53
C PHE A 586 -0.65 45.55 11.35
N CYS A 587 0.51 45.06 10.91
CA CYS A 587 1.25 44.00 11.60
C CYS A 587 1.69 44.45 13.00
N ARG A 588 2.13 45.71 13.14
CA ARG A 588 2.51 46.29 14.44
C ARG A 588 1.33 46.35 15.41
N THR A 589 0.15 46.77 14.94
CA THR A 589 -1.06 46.85 15.77
C THR A 589 -1.59 45.47 16.20
N LYS A 590 -1.40 44.45 15.37
CA LYS A 590 -1.88 43.08 15.63
C LYS A 590 -0.84 42.13 16.20
N GLY A 591 0.40 42.59 16.43
CA GLY A 591 1.49 41.76 16.96
C GLY A 591 1.94 40.64 15.99
N LEU A 592 1.77 40.84 14.68
CA LEU A 592 2.17 39.88 13.65
C LEU A 592 3.62 40.13 13.23
N PHE A 593 4.38 39.08 12.93
CA PHE A 593 5.67 39.27 12.30
C PHE A 593 5.52 39.60 10.81
N LEU A 594 6.45 40.39 10.29
CA LEU A 594 6.53 40.76 8.88
C LEU A 594 7.94 40.46 8.38
N LYS A 595 8.08 39.57 7.39
CA LYS A 595 9.37 39.32 6.72
C LYS A 595 9.26 39.64 5.23
N GLN A 596 10.36 40.11 4.66
CA GLN A 596 10.44 40.45 3.24
C GLN A 596 11.38 39.47 2.54
N PHE A 597 10.97 39.00 1.38
CA PHE A 597 11.76 38.09 0.56
C PHE A 597 12.36 38.82 -0.63
N PHE A 598 13.65 38.62 -0.86
CA PHE A 598 14.39 39.17 -1.98
C PHE A 598 15.33 38.12 -2.54
N ILE A 599 15.49 38.11 -3.86
CA ILE A 599 16.54 37.38 -4.56
C ILE A 599 17.37 38.43 -5.30
N HIS A 600 18.67 38.44 -5.02
CA HIS A 600 19.67 39.25 -5.68
C HIS A 600 20.73 38.31 -6.25
N VAL A 601 21.36 38.74 -7.34
CA VAL A 601 22.51 38.07 -7.93
C VAL A 601 23.64 39.06 -7.76
N ASP A 602 24.62 38.69 -6.96
CA ASP A 602 25.79 39.52 -6.71
C ASP A 602 26.96 39.01 -7.55
N ASP A 603 27.80 39.94 -8.02
CA ASP A 603 29.06 39.58 -8.63
C ASP A 603 29.99 39.02 -7.55
N VAL A 604 30.58 37.85 -7.81
CA VAL A 604 31.57 37.23 -6.92
C VAL A 604 32.95 37.66 -7.37
N ASP A 605 33.66 38.36 -6.50
CA ASP A 605 35.02 38.80 -6.78
C ASP A 605 35.96 37.59 -6.76
N LEU A 606 36.49 37.23 -7.93
CA LEU A 606 37.27 36.00 -8.14
C LEU A 606 38.68 36.06 -7.52
N GLU A 607 39.08 37.24 -7.02
CA GLU A 607 40.39 37.49 -6.43
C GLU A 607 40.39 37.54 -4.89
N SER A 608 39.29 37.12 -4.24
CA SER A 608 39.13 37.12 -2.77
C SER A 608 39.50 35.82 -2.07
#